data_AF-D7WBN4-F1
#
_entry.id   AF-D7WBN4-F1
#
_cell.length_a   1.000
_cell.length_b   1.000
_cell.length_c   1.000
_cell.angle_alpha   90.00
_cell.angle_beta   90.00
_cell.angle_gamma   90.00
#
_symmetry.space_group_name_H-M   'P 1'
#
loop_
_entity.id
_entity.type
_entity.pdbx_description
1 polymer ?
#
loop_
_entity_poly.entity_id
_entity_poly.type
_entity_poly.pdbx_seq_one_letter_code
_entity_poly.pdbx_strand_id
1 'polypeptide(L)'
;MNIGDTILAKTEKMLGDEYETRTYHQASTIALALLPTFALIAGAMLAWVLPGTHAMWSLLIVIPLIGPNLIFTQWLKSRAARPAPKLKDGLWGLAIVNLTLCFVMLFGIAYNVSDPSLARGLYTGGIIGTVFAVIAVPAMLRKQRERDEERLNAELED
;
A
#
# COMPACT_ATOMS: atom_id res chain seq x y z
N MET A 1 12.45 -21.83 5.79
CA MET A 1 12.29 -20.57 6.54
C MET A 1 11.99 -19.47 5.53
N ASN A 2 10.81 -18.84 5.60
CA ASN A 2 10.43 -17.78 4.65
C ASN A 2 11.23 -16.49 4.98
N ILE A 3 11.29 -15.54 4.05
CA ILE A 3 11.98 -14.25 4.25
C ILE A 3 11.45 -13.50 5.47
N GLY A 4 10.13 -13.54 5.70
CA GLY A 4 9.48 -12.95 6.88
C GLY A 4 9.96 -13.59 8.19
N ASP A 5 10.13 -14.91 8.22
CA ASP A 5 10.56 -15.65 9.42
C ASP A 5 12.01 -15.33 9.78
N THR A 6 12.84 -15.15 8.75
CA THR A 6 14.24 -14.79 8.91
C THR A 6 14.39 -13.37 9.44
N ILE A 7 13.55 -12.44 8.97
CA ILE A 7 13.53 -11.05 9.45
C ILE A 7 13.02 -11.00 10.91
N LEU A 8 11.94 -11.72 11.23
CA LEU A 8 11.38 -11.77 12.58
C LEU A 8 12.37 -12.38 13.58
N ALA A 9 12.93 -13.56 13.29
CA ALA A 9 13.87 -14.22 14.20
C ALA A 9 15.13 -13.37 14.47
N LYS A 10 15.60 -12.61 13.47
CA LYS A 10 16.70 -11.65 13.68
C LYS A 10 16.28 -10.49 14.56
N THR A 11 15.08 -9.96 14.36
CA THR A 11 14.55 -8.80 15.11
C THR A 11 14.30 -9.17 16.57
N GLU A 12 13.62 -10.29 16.82
CA GLU A 12 13.35 -10.81 18.16
C GLU A 12 14.64 -11.12 18.92
N LYS A 13 15.69 -11.61 18.24
CA LYS A 13 16.99 -11.82 18.89
C LYS A 13 17.68 -10.53 19.32
N MET A 14 17.34 -9.38 18.71
CA MET A 14 17.89 -8.07 19.09
C MET A 14 17.12 -7.41 20.23
N LEU A 15 15.87 -7.82 20.45
CA LEU A 15 14.97 -7.24 21.46
C LEU A 15 14.98 -8.16 22.69
N GLY A 16 15.29 -7.59 23.85
CA GLY A 16 15.60 -8.39 25.05
C GLY A 16 14.38 -8.97 25.75
N ASP A 17 13.22 -8.32 25.58
CA ASP A 17 11.97 -8.70 26.23
C ASP A 17 10.75 -8.61 25.31
N GLU A 18 9.61 -9.12 25.80
CA GLU A 18 8.33 -9.09 25.07
C GLU A 18 7.76 -7.66 24.95
N TYR A 19 8.07 -6.77 25.90
CA TYR A 19 7.58 -5.39 25.91
C TYR A 19 8.23 -4.55 24.81
N GLU A 20 9.55 -4.64 24.66
CA GLU A 20 10.37 -4.07 23.61
C GLU A 20 9.96 -4.62 22.26
N THR A 21 9.75 -5.94 22.15
CA THR A 21 9.26 -6.59 20.92
C THR A 21 7.91 -6.01 20.49
N ARG A 22 6.96 -5.91 21.42
CA ARG A 22 5.65 -5.31 21.15
C ARG A 22 5.75 -3.84 20.76
N THR A 23 6.52 -3.06 21.49
CA THR A 23 6.71 -1.63 21.24
C THR A 23 7.37 -1.39 19.89
N TYR A 24 8.37 -2.21 19.52
CA TYR A 24 9.02 -2.17 18.23
C TYR A 24 8.06 -2.47 17.08
N HIS A 25 7.22 -3.50 17.21
CA HIS A 25 6.21 -3.81 16.20
C HIS A 25 5.16 -2.71 16.05
N GLN A 26 4.76 -2.05 17.14
CA GLN A 26 3.88 -0.88 17.08
C GLN A 26 4.54 0.29 16.32
N ALA A 27 5.78 0.63 16.65
CA ALA A 27 6.54 1.67 15.95
C ALA A 27 6.72 1.35 14.47
N SER A 28 7.07 0.09 14.15
CA SER A 28 7.20 -0.39 12.76
C SER A 28 5.87 -0.32 12.01
N THR A 29 4.74 -0.59 12.67
CA THR A 29 3.40 -0.49 12.05
C THR A 29 3.09 0.95 11.67
N ILE A 30 3.41 1.91 12.54
CA ILE A 30 3.24 3.36 12.26
C ILE A 30 4.14 3.76 11.08
N ALA A 31 5.40 3.35 11.08
CA ALA A 31 6.33 3.66 10.00
C ALA A 31 5.87 3.10 8.65
N LEU A 32 5.41 1.83 8.63
CA LEU A 32 4.86 1.20 7.43
C LEU A 32 3.58 1.89 6.93
N ALA A 33 2.74 2.39 7.84
CA ALA A 33 1.54 3.15 7.47
C ALA A 33 1.85 4.49 6.80
N LEU A 34 2.99 5.11 7.14
CA LEU A 34 3.44 6.39 6.58
C LEU A 34 4.25 6.23 5.28
N LEU A 35 4.77 5.04 4.99
CA LEU A 35 5.59 4.77 3.81
C LEU A 35 4.91 5.18 2.48
N PRO A 36 3.61 4.88 2.24
CA PRO A 36 2.87 5.38 1.09
C PRO A 36 2.93 6.90 0.93
N THR A 37 2.80 7.64 2.04
CA THR A 37 2.80 9.10 2.03
C THR A 37 4.15 9.65 1.59
N PHE A 38 5.25 9.16 2.18
CA PHE A 38 6.58 9.59 1.79
C PHE A 38 6.96 9.19 0.36
N ALA A 39 6.55 7.99 -0.09
CA ALA A 39 6.75 7.56 -1.46
C ALA A 39 6.00 8.47 -2.46
N LEU A 40 4.76 8.86 -2.14
CA LEU A 40 3.97 9.76 -2.97
C LEU A 40 4.50 11.20 -2.97
N ILE A 41 5.05 11.69 -1.85
CA ILE A 41 5.75 12.99 -1.81
C ILE A 41 6.94 12.97 -2.78
N ALA A 42 7.79 11.93 -2.70
CA ALA A 42 8.93 11.80 -3.60
C ALA A 42 8.49 11.69 -5.07
N GLY A 43 7.46 10.90 -5.35
CA GLY A 43 6.87 10.77 -6.68
C GLY A 43 6.33 12.09 -7.21
N ALA A 44 5.59 12.83 -6.40
CA ALA A 44 5.10 14.15 -6.75
C ALA A 44 6.25 15.10 -7.07
N MET A 45 7.28 15.18 -6.21
CA MET A 45 8.46 16.01 -6.48
C MET A 45 9.11 15.65 -7.82
N LEU A 46 9.33 14.37 -8.09
CA LEU A 46 9.90 13.91 -9.36
C LEU A 46 9.01 14.27 -10.56
N ALA A 47 7.69 14.15 -10.45
CA ALA A 47 6.76 14.46 -11.51
C ALA A 47 6.79 15.94 -11.93
N TRP A 48 7.03 16.85 -10.98
CA TRP A 48 7.13 18.28 -11.26
C TRP A 48 8.52 18.71 -11.73
N VAL A 49 9.58 18.03 -11.28
CA VAL A 49 10.98 18.37 -11.60
C VAL A 49 11.43 17.79 -12.94
N LEU A 50 10.96 16.61 -13.31
CA LEU A 50 11.42 15.92 -14.52
C LEU A 50 10.71 16.47 -15.79
N PRO A 51 11.46 16.83 -16.84
CA PRO A 51 10.88 17.40 -18.05
C PRO A 51 10.32 16.33 -18.99
N GLY A 52 9.26 16.68 -19.74
CA GLY A 52 8.76 15.87 -20.84
C GLY A 52 8.25 14.50 -20.39
N THR A 53 8.53 13.48 -21.20
CA THR A 53 8.16 12.09 -20.92
C THR A 53 8.93 11.51 -19.74
N HIS A 54 10.03 12.12 -19.31
CA HIS A 54 10.77 11.66 -18.13
C HIS A 54 9.95 11.82 -16.84
N ALA A 55 8.96 12.72 -16.81
CA ALA A 55 8.03 12.81 -15.69
C ALA A 55 7.33 11.48 -15.36
N MET A 56 7.16 10.58 -16.35
CA MET A 56 6.59 9.25 -16.13
C MET A 56 7.43 8.35 -15.21
N TRP A 57 8.74 8.60 -15.07
CA TRP A 57 9.59 7.85 -14.13
C TRP A 57 9.19 8.03 -12.68
N SER A 58 8.45 9.11 -12.35
CA SER A 58 7.84 9.27 -11.03
C SER A 58 6.91 8.12 -10.64
N LEU A 59 6.32 7.41 -11.63
CA LEU A 59 5.45 6.24 -11.39
C LEU A 59 6.20 5.04 -10.80
N LEU A 60 7.54 5.02 -10.80
CA LEU A 60 8.31 3.96 -10.15
C LEU A 60 8.05 3.85 -8.64
N ILE A 61 7.53 4.91 -8.01
CA ILE A 61 7.08 4.89 -6.61
C ILE A 61 5.99 3.83 -6.34
N VAL A 62 5.28 3.37 -7.38
CA VAL A 62 4.30 2.27 -7.25
C VAL A 62 4.96 0.99 -6.72
N ILE A 63 6.24 0.76 -7.01
CA ILE A 63 6.98 -0.43 -6.55
C ILE A 63 7.05 -0.49 -5.01
N PRO A 64 7.59 0.52 -4.29
CA PRO A 64 7.61 0.51 -2.83
C PRO A 64 6.22 0.64 -2.20
N LEU A 65 5.20 1.12 -2.93
CA LEU A 65 3.81 1.16 -2.47
C LEU A 65 3.13 -0.22 -2.48
N ILE A 66 3.29 -0.99 -3.55
CA ILE A 66 2.57 -2.26 -3.75
C ILE A 66 3.42 -3.46 -3.34
N GLY A 67 4.72 -3.46 -3.64
CA GLY A 67 5.61 -4.60 -3.43
C GLY A 67 5.59 -5.16 -1.99
N PRO A 68 5.84 -4.33 -0.97
CA PRO A 68 5.80 -4.79 0.42
C PRO A 68 4.43 -5.35 0.84
N ASN A 69 3.35 -4.73 0.36
CA ASN A 69 1.99 -5.17 0.64
C ASN A 69 1.69 -6.57 0.05
N LEU A 70 2.19 -6.88 -1.14
CA LEU A 70 2.03 -8.22 -1.74
C LEU A 70 2.77 -9.29 -0.92
N ILE A 71 4.01 -9.00 -0.51
CA ILE A 71 4.81 -9.92 0.31
C ILE A 71 4.14 -10.14 1.67
N PHE A 72 3.69 -9.05 2.32
CA PHE A 72 2.96 -9.10 3.58
C PHE A 72 1.67 -9.93 3.46
N THR A 73 0.88 -9.68 2.42
CA THR A 73 -0.39 -10.36 2.16
C THR A 73 -0.21 -11.85 1.89
N GLN A 74 0.88 -12.22 1.22
CA GLN A 74 1.22 -13.63 0.97
C GLN A 74 1.70 -14.32 2.25
N TRP A 75 2.53 -13.66 3.07
CA TRP A 75 3.02 -14.21 4.33
C TRP A 75 1.91 -14.35 5.38
N LEU A 76 1.00 -13.37 5.48
CA LEU A 76 -0.15 -13.44 6.39
C LEU A 76 -1.11 -14.57 6.01
N LYS A 77 -1.32 -14.79 4.70
CA LYS A 77 -2.25 -15.81 4.22
C LYS A 77 -1.95 -17.18 4.82
N SER A 78 -0.70 -17.54 5.09
CA SER A 78 -0.39 -18.87 5.65
C SER A 78 -0.44 -18.94 7.17
N ARG A 79 -0.82 -17.86 7.88
CA ARG A 79 -0.63 -17.76 9.34
C ARG A 79 -1.82 -17.23 10.11
N ALA A 80 -2.58 -16.31 9.52
CA ALA A 80 -3.72 -15.71 10.19
C ALA A 80 -4.76 -15.27 9.16
N ALA A 81 -6.02 -15.20 9.59
CA ALA A 81 -7.05 -14.54 8.81
C ALA A 81 -6.64 -13.09 8.57
N ARG A 82 -6.71 -12.63 7.33
CA ARG A 82 -6.37 -11.25 6.99
C ARG A 82 -7.29 -10.29 7.76
N PRO A 83 -6.74 -9.19 8.29
CA PRO A 83 -7.55 -8.22 9.04
C PRO A 83 -8.66 -7.68 8.14
N ALA A 84 -9.89 -7.59 8.66
CA ALA A 84 -10.95 -6.94 7.89
C ALA A 84 -10.68 -5.46 7.73
N PRO A 85 -10.93 -4.90 6.53
CA PRO A 85 -11.02 -3.47 6.38
C PRO A 85 -12.25 -2.97 7.13
N LYS A 86 -12.07 -2.43 8.33
CA LYS A 86 -13.09 -1.62 8.98
C LYS A 86 -13.02 -0.21 8.41
N LEU A 87 -13.80 0.03 7.36
CA LEU A 87 -13.92 1.35 6.72
C LEU A 87 -14.26 2.45 7.73
N LYS A 88 -14.98 2.16 8.83
CA LYS A 88 -15.38 3.17 9.83
C LYS A 88 -14.27 3.57 10.81
N ASP A 89 -13.27 2.71 11.03
CA ASP A 89 -12.18 2.95 11.98
C ASP A 89 -10.88 3.37 11.24
N GLY A 90 -10.99 3.66 9.95
CA GLY A 90 -9.86 3.90 9.07
C GLY A 90 -9.18 5.25 9.28
N LEU A 91 -7.89 5.30 8.96
CA LEU A 91 -7.10 6.53 8.88
C LEU A 91 -7.50 7.36 7.64
N TRP A 92 -8.76 7.79 7.57
CA TRP A 92 -9.31 8.54 6.44
C TRP A 92 -8.51 9.80 6.11
N GLY A 93 -7.98 10.48 7.15
CA GLY A 93 -7.08 11.61 6.95
C GLY A 93 -5.85 11.24 6.11
N LEU A 94 -5.18 10.13 6.42
CA LEU A 94 -4.03 9.65 5.66
C LEU A 94 -4.44 9.17 4.25
N ALA A 95 -5.61 8.53 4.12
CA ALA A 95 -6.12 8.12 2.82
C ALA A 95 -6.39 9.33 1.91
N ILE A 96 -6.99 10.40 2.45
CA ILE A 96 -7.22 11.66 1.73
C ILE A 96 -5.88 12.31 1.35
N VAL A 97 -4.93 12.41 2.29
CA VAL A 97 -3.60 12.97 2.01
C VAL A 97 -2.90 12.20 0.88
N ASN A 98 -2.90 10.86 0.94
CA ASN A 98 -2.30 10.03 -0.11
C ASN A 98 -3.02 10.19 -1.45
N LEU A 99 -4.35 10.30 -1.45
CA LEU A 99 -5.12 10.53 -2.66
C LEU A 99 -4.80 11.90 -3.27
N THR A 100 -4.72 12.95 -2.44
CA THR A 100 -4.32 14.29 -2.87
C THR A 100 -2.92 14.28 -3.47
N LEU A 101 -1.94 13.66 -2.80
CA LEU A 101 -0.57 13.55 -3.32
C LEU A 101 -0.50 12.78 -4.64
N CYS A 102 -1.32 11.72 -4.79
CA CYS A 102 -1.44 10.98 -6.04
C CYS A 102 -1.93 11.88 -7.18
N PHE A 103 -2.98 12.68 -6.93
CA PHE A 103 -3.44 13.66 -7.93
C PHE A 103 -2.37 14.72 -8.22
N VAL A 104 -1.70 15.28 -7.21
CA VAL A 104 -0.62 16.25 -7.40
C VAL A 104 0.50 15.67 -8.30
N MET A 105 0.86 14.41 -8.09
CA MET A 105 1.81 13.72 -8.96
C MET A 105 1.28 13.57 -10.38
N LEU A 106 0.06 13.05 -10.57
CA LEU A 106 -0.55 12.87 -11.89
C LEU A 106 -0.67 14.19 -12.67
N PHE A 107 -1.04 15.29 -11.99
CA PHE A 107 -1.05 16.63 -12.55
C PHE A 107 0.35 17.09 -12.97
N GLY A 108 1.37 16.85 -12.15
CA GLY A 108 2.76 17.16 -12.49
C GLY A 108 3.21 16.42 -13.75
N ILE A 109 2.89 15.13 -13.87
CA ILE A 109 3.18 14.33 -15.07
C ILE A 109 2.44 14.92 -16.28
N ALA A 110 1.14 15.15 -16.16
CA ALA A 110 0.32 15.64 -17.27
C ALA A 110 0.71 17.06 -17.71
N TYR A 111 1.21 17.89 -16.80
CA TYR A 111 1.73 19.23 -17.11
C TYR A 111 3.05 19.16 -17.89
N ASN A 112 3.96 18.27 -17.50
CA ASN A 112 5.28 18.14 -18.12
C ASN A 112 5.26 17.33 -19.43
N VAL A 113 4.28 16.45 -19.63
CA VAL A 113 4.16 15.66 -20.86
C VAL A 113 3.56 16.51 -21.98
N SER A 114 4.30 16.65 -23.08
CA SER A 114 3.88 17.42 -24.26
C SER A 114 2.79 16.74 -25.11
N ASP A 115 2.55 15.45 -24.91
CA ASP A 115 1.54 14.67 -25.65
C ASP A 115 0.14 14.82 -25.00
N PRO A 116 -0.83 15.47 -25.68
CA PRO A 116 -2.18 15.66 -25.16
C PRO A 116 -2.99 14.36 -24.99
N SER A 117 -2.63 13.29 -25.70
CA SER A 117 -3.29 11.99 -25.55
C SER A 117 -2.92 11.34 -24.23
N LEU A 118 -1.64 11.36 -23.87
CA LEU A 118 -1.12 10.84 -22.62
C LEU A 118 -1.64 11.63 -21.41
N ALA A 119 -1.64 12.97 -21.50
CA ALA A 119 -2.19 13.83 -20.45
C ALA A 119 -3.67 13.51 -20.18
N ARG A 120 -4.49 13.38 -21.23
CA ARG A 120 -5.90 12.98 -21.09
C ARG A 120 -6.06 11.59 -20.49
N GLY A 121 -5.23 10.63 -20.90
CA GLY A 121 -5.24 9.28 -20.35
C GLY A 121 -4.95 9.23 -18.85
N LEU A 122 -4.03 10.08 -18.35
CA LEU A 122 -3.72 10.17 -16.92
C LEU A 122 -4.90 10.70 -16.10
N TYR A 123 -5.62 11.71 -16.61
CA TYR A 123 -6.80 12.25 -15.94
C TYR A 123 -7.95 11.24 -15.90
N THR A 124 -8.30 10.65 -17.04
CA THR A 124 -9.39 9.68 -17.12
C THR A 124 -9.06 8.42 -16.32
N GLY A 125 -7.81 7.93 -16.42
CA GLY A 125 -7.31 6.81 -15.64
C GLY A 125 -7.32 7.07 -14.13
N GLY A 126 -6.89 8.25 -13.68
CA GLY A 126 -6.90 8.64 -12.28
C GLY A 126 -8.31 8.68 -11.67
N ILE A 127 -9.28 9.22 -12.40
CA ILE A 127 -10.69 9.26 -11.97
C ILE A 127 -11.28 7.84 -11.90
N ILE A 128 -11.16 7.07 -12.99
CA ILE A 128 -11.69 5.70 -13.06
C ILE A 128 -11.05 4.82 -11.99
N GLY A 129 -9.73 4.91 -11.83
CA GLY A 129 -8.98 4.17 -10.82
C GLY A 129 -9.43 4.49 -9.40
N THR A 130 -9.70 5.76 -9.10
CA THR A 130 -10.20 6.18 -7.78
C THR A 130 -11.58 5.59 -7.50
N VAL A 131 -12.52 5.70 -8.46
CA VAL A 131 -13.87 5.15 -8.31
C VAL A 131 -13.82 3.63 -8.13
N PHE A 132 -13.02 2.94 -8.96
CA PHE A 132 -12.82 1.50 -8.84
C PHE A 132 -12.24 1.12 -7.48
N ALA A 133 -11.23 1.85 -7.00
CA ALA A 133 -10.59 1.57 -5.72
C ALA A 133 -11.58 1.70 -4.54
N VAL A 134 -12.41 2.75 -4.52
CA VAL A 134 -13.38 2.98 -3.44
C VAL A 134 -14.46 1.90 -3.38
N ILE A 135 -14.90 1.38 -4.53
CA ILE A 135 -16.01 0.42 -4.59
C ILE A 135 -15.50 -1.03 -4.51
N ALA A 136 -14.53 -1.39 -5.36
CA ALA A 136 -14.14 -2.78 -5.56
C ALA A 136 -13.18 -3.28 -4.49
N VAL A 137 -12.26 -2.45 -3.99
CA VAL A 137 -11.24 -2.89 -3.02
C VAL A 137 -11.87 -3.35 -1.70
N PRO A 138 -12.83 -2.62 -1.08
CA PRO A 138 -13.47 -3.10 0.14
C PRO A 138 -14.21 -4.42 -0.05
N ALA A 139 -14.92 -4.58 -1.16
CA ALA A 139 -15.63 -5.81 -1.49
C ALA A 139 -14.67 -7.00 -1.68
N MET A 140 -13.56 -6.76 -2.39
CA MET A 140 -12.53 -7.77 -2.63
C MET A 140 -11.86 -8.21 -1.33
N LEU A 141 -11.52 -7.26 -0.45
CA LEU A 141 -10.91 -7.55 0.85
C LEU A 141 -11.87 -8.31 1.77
N ARG A 142 -13.16 -7.98 1.77
CA ARG A 142 -14.16 -8.73 2.55
C ARG A 142 -14.26 -10.19 2.08
N LYS A 143 -14.35 -10.40 0.76
CA LYS A 143 -14.40 -11.75 0.17
C LYS A 143 -13.11 -12.54 0.41
N GLN A 144 -11.95 -11.88 0.42
CA GLN A 144 -10.69 -12.54 0.76
C GLN A 144 -10.68 -13.01 2.21
N ARG A 145 -11.18 -12.18 3.14
CA ARG A 145 -11.29 -12.55 4.55
C ARG A 145 -12.22 -13.75 4.75
N GLU A 146 -13.41 -13.73 4.13
CA GLU A 146 -14.37 -14.84 4.19
C GLU A 146 -13.70 -16.17 3.77
N ARG A 147 -12.95 -16.16 2.66
CA ARG A 147 -12.19 -17.33 2.18
C ARG A 147 -11.07 -17.76 3.10
N ASP A 148 -10.37 -16.82 3.73
CA ASP A 148 -9.29 -17.13 4.66
C ASP A 148 -9.86 -17.75 5.95
N GLU A 149 -11.02 -17.28 6.42
CA GLU A 149 -11.76 -17.85 7.57
C GLU A 149 -12.29 -19.25 7.26
N GLU A 150 -12.92 -19.46 6.09
CA GLU A 150 -13.40 -20.79 5.65
C GLU A 150 -12.27 -21.83 5.63
N ARG A 151 -11.10 -21.47 5.09
CA ARG A 151 -9.94 -22.37 5.06
C ARG A 151 -9.39 -22.67 6.45
N LEU A 152 -9.27 -21.66 7.31
CA LEU A 152 -8.75 -21.86 8.67
C LEU A 152 -9.69 -22.71 9.53
N ASN A 153 -11.01 -22.54 9.35
CA ASN A 153 -11.99 -23.40 10.02
C ASN A 153 -11.90 -24.85 9.51
N ALA A 154 -11.74 -25.05 8.21
CA ALA A 154 -11.57 -26.40 7.64
C ALA A 154 -10.29 -27.09 8.16
N GLU A 155 -9.19 -26.36 8.36
CA GLU A 155 -7.95 -26.90 8.97
C GLU A 155 -8.08 -27.23 10.48
N LEU A 156 -9.13 -26.74 11.16
CA LEU A 156 -9.38 -27.01 12.58
C LEU A 156 -10.40 -28.15 12.81
N GLU A 157 -11.19 -28.49 11.79
CA GLU A 157 -12.21 -29.55 11.85
C GLU A 157 -11.69 -30.93 11.45
N ASP A 158 -10.55 -31.00 10.75
CA ASP A 158 -9.77 -32.22 10.43
C ASP A 158 -8.68 -32.51 11.50
#